data_AF-A0A973QQ73-F1
#
_entry.id   AF-A0A973QQ73-F1
#
_cell.length_a   1.000
_cell.length_b   1.000
_cell.length_c   1.000
_cell.angle_alpha   90.00
_cell.angle_beta   90.00
_cell.angle_gamma   90.00
#
_symmetry.space_group_name_H-M   'P 1'
#
loop_
_entity.id
_entity.type
_entity.pdbx_description
1 polymer ?
#
loop_
_entity_poly.entity_id
_entity_poly.type
_entity_poly.pdbx_seq_one_letter_code
_entity_poly.pdbx_strand_id
1 'polypeptide(L)'
;GFGDGSDLGRTVSQHLFLSAMIRKFKSAGTLTDPGKVYSLADAATKALTVDTGLGSVTKLVNLATDLNKVPSNRMTFTTMQTAADPTNANRVVPAASARSLFAAIANDQSLTSDSGKKKTSSASPSPSAAATVPASEVAVQVENGTTTGGRASVIAQALLTKGFSSNTTTGNAPAQSSRTTITYGPGQKAEAQTAASALGLPASHLTQGSSSGVVLVIGSDWPSGTAYGSSGGSSAAAPADTHAAVADAHAQTADKAKTCAKVSHYNTVQINGVPMTPSQAYAAARGKKDSAP
;
A
#
# COMPACT_ATOMS: atom_id res chain seq x y z
N GLY A 1 4.88 -33.37 0.53
CA GLY A 1 4.70 -32.40 1.62
C GLY A 1 5.88 -31.44 1.66
N PHE A 2 5.66 -30.21 2.10
CA PHE A 2 6.70 -29.18 2.25
C PHE A 2 6.75 -28.71 3.71
N GLY A 3 7.92 -28.25 4.15
CA GLY A 3 8.13 -27.71 5.50
C GLY A 3 7.79 -28.70 6.61
N ASP A 4 7.05 -28.19 7.61
CA ASP A 4 6.55 -28.95 8.76
C ASP A 4 5.41 -29.93 8.43
N GLY A 5 4.97 -29.99 7.17
CA GLY A 5 3.83 -30.81 6.76
C GLY A 5 2.47 -30.16 7.04
N SER A 6 2.44 -28.95 7.61
CA SER A 6 1.21 -28.19 7.82
C SER A 6 0.81 -27.42 6.55
N ASP A 7 -0.37 -26.81 6.60
CA ASP A 7 -0.84 -25.94 5.53
C ASP A 7 0.01 -24.67 5.40
N LEU A 8 0.66 -24.20 6.47
CA LEU A 8 1.59 -23.06 6.41
C LEU A 8 2.82 -23.40 5.56
N GLY A 9 3.37 -24.61 5.72
CA GLY A 9 4.44 -25.11 4.85
C GLY A 9 4.02 -25.23 3.38
N ARG A 10 2.74 -25.50 3.13
CA ARG A 10 2.15 -25.55 1.77
C ARG A 10 2.02 -24.15 1.16
N THR A 11 1.63 -23.14 1.94
CA THR A 11 1.51 -21.74 1.48
C THR A 11 2.81 -21.21 0.90
N VAL A 12 3.97 -21.54 1.50
CA VAL A 12 5.29 -21.16 0.95
C VAL A 12 5.48 -21.70 -0.47
N SER A 13 5.05 -22.93 -0.73
CA SER A 13 5.16 -23.55 -2.06
C SER A 13 4.21 -22.90 -3.08
N GLN A 14 3.03 -22.47 -2.62
CA GLN A 14 2.09 -21.71 -3.43
C GLN A 14 2.67 -20.35 -3.86
N HIS A 15 3.36 -19.64 -2.95
CA HIS A 15 4.05 -18.38 -3.29
C HIS A 15 5.09 -18.60 -4.39
N LEU A 16 5.87 -19.68 -4.32
CA LEU A 16 6.88 -20.00 -5.34
C LEU A 16 6.25 -20.33 -6.68
N PHE A 17 5.17 -21.11 -6.69
CA PHE A 17 4.43 -21.43 -7.91
C PHE A 17 3.84 -20.18 -8.56
N LEU A 18 3.15 -19.34 -7.79
CA LEU A 18 2.57 -18.08 -8.28
C LEU A 18 3.66 -17.13 -8.78
N SER A 19 4.79 -17.04 -8.09
CA SER A 19 5.95 -16.25 -8.54
C SER A 19 6.52 -16.77 -9.85
N ALA A 20 6.67 -18.09 -10.01
CA ALA A 20 7.13 -18.71 -11.25
C ALA A 20 6.14 -18.49 -12.40
N MET A 21 4.83 -18.60 -12.13
CA MET A 21 3.76 -18.32 -13.08
C MET A 21 3.81 -16.87 -13.55
N ILE A 22 3.95 -15.89 -12.64
CA ILE A 22 4.10 -14.47 -12.98
C ILE A 22 5.34 -14.27 -13.84
N ARG A 23 6.50 -14.82 -13.47
CA ARG A 23 7.72 -14.68 -14.28
C ARG A 23 7.55 -15.29 -15.67
N LYS A 24 6.89 -16.44 -15.78
CA LYS A 24 6.62 -17.09 -17.07
C LYS A 24 5.69 -16.24 -17.92
N PHE A 25 4.59 -15.75 -17.33
CA PHE A 25 3.65 -14.85 -17.98
C PHE A 25 4.34 -13.57 -18.48
N LYS A 26 5.19 -12.97 -17.63
CA LYS A 26 5.93 -11.74 -17.94
C LYS A 26 7.10 -11.91 -18.90
N SER A 27 7.49 -13.15 -19.22
CA SER A 27 8.58 -13.39 -20.16
C SER A 27 8.20 -12.95 -21.58
N ALA A 28 9.19 -12.39 -22.29
CA ALA A 28 9.01 -11.68 -23.56
C ALA A 28 8.41 -12.49 -24.73
N GLY A 29 8.03 -13.76 -24.53
CA GLY A 29 7.40 -14.62 -25.55
C GLY A 29 5.94 -15.03 -25.25
N THR A 30 5.39 -14.70 -24.07
CA THR A 30 3.99 -15.01 -23.73
C THR A 30 3.08 -13.80 -23.94
N LEU A 31 3.53 -12.60 -23.59
CA LEU A 31 2.74 -11.35 -23.70
C LEU A 31 2.79 -10.67 -25.06
N THR A 32 3.80 -10.98 -25.86
CA THR A 32 4.02 -10.41 -27.20
C THR A 32 3.35 -11.24 -28.31
N ASP A 33 2.74 -12.37 -27.94
CA ASP A 33 2.06 -13.31 -28.83
C ASP A 33 0.55 -13.28 -28.55
N PRO A 34 -0.24 -12.55 -29.36
CA PRO A 34 -1.68 -12.40 -29.15
C PRO A 34 -2.43 -13.73 -29.12
N GLY A 35 -1.96 -14.73 -29.88
CA GLY A 35 -2.57 -16.07 -29.93
C GLY A 35 -2.36 -16.83 -28.62
N LYS A 36 -1.15 -16.79 -28.07
CA LYS A 36 -0.86 -17.40 -26.75
C LYS A 36 -1.65 -16.73 -25.63
N VAL A 37 -1.73 -15.40 -25.60
CA VAL A 37 -2.50 -14.65 -24.59
C VAL A 37 -3.98 -15.05 -24.63
N TYR A 38 -4.58 -15.11 -25.83
CA TYR A 38 -5.98 -15.49 -25.99
C TYR A 38 -6.24 -16.94 -25.57
N SER A 39 -5.39 -17.88 -26.01
CA SER A 39 -5.54 -19.30 -25.64
C SER A 39 -5.43 -19.54 -24.13
N LEU A 40 -4.57 -18.78 -23.43
CA LEU A 40 -4.43 -18.84 -21.98
C LEU A 40 -5.68 -18.29 -21.28
N ALA A 41 -6.22 -17.17 -21.75
CA ALA A 41 -7.43 -16.58 -21.20
C ALA A 41 -8.67 -17.47 -21.41
N ASP A 42 -8.80 -18.11 -22.57
CA ASP A 42 -9.87 -19.09 -22.85
C ASP A 42 -9.74 -20.38 -22.02
N ALA A 43 -8.51 -20.88 -21.81
CA ALA A 43 -8.29 -21.99 -20.89
C ALA A 43 -8.67 -21.61 -19.44
N ALA A 44 -8.35 -20.37 -19.02
CA ALA A 44 -8.68 -19.87 -17.69
C ALA A 44 -10.20 -19.75 -17.46
N THR A 45 -10.98 -19.26 -18.44
CA THR A 45 -12.46 -19.20 -18.31
C THR A 45 -13.11 -20.57 -18.24
N LYS A 46 -12.50 -21.60 -18.85
CA LYS A 46 -12.98 -22.99 -18.77
C LYS A 46 -12.56 -23.71 -17.50
N ALA A 47 -11.41 -23.36 -16.94
CA ALA A 47 -10.84 -24.00 -15.75
C ALA A 47 -11.26 -23.34 -14.43
N LEU A 48 -11.75 -22.10 -14.47
CA LEU A 48 -12.09 -21.31 -13.28
C LEU A 48 -13.52 -20.79 -13.35
N THR A 49 -14.27 -20.97 -12.27
CA THR A 49 -15.51 -20.22 -12.06
C THR A 49 -15.14 -18.80 -11.64
N VAL A 50 -15.39 -17.85 -12.52
CA VAL A 50 -15.12 -16.43 -12.28
C VAL A 50 -16.42 -15.67 -12.01
N ASP A 51 -16.35 -14.64 -11.17
CA ASP A 51 -17.46 -13.73 -10.94
C ASP A 51 -17.86 -13.02 -12.25
N THR A 52 -19.11 -12.59 -12.37
CA THR A 52 -19.62 -11.84 -13.54
C THR A 52 -18.78 -10.59 -13.88
N GLY A 53 -18.15 -9.99 -12.86
CA GLY A 53 -17.18 -8.91 -12.97
C GLY A 53 -15.91 -9.27 -13.74
N LEU A 54 -15.55 -10.56 -13.85
CA LEU A 54 -14.38 -11.10 -14.57
C LEU A 54 -14.77 -12.20 -15.59
N GLY A 55 -16.06 -12.42 -15.82
CA GLY A 55 -16.62 -13.53 -16.61
C GLY A 55 -16.40 -13.50 -18.12
N SER A 56 -15.54 -12.62 -18.64
CA SER A 56 -15.24 -12.57 -20.07
C SER A 56 -13.75 -12.55 -20.35
N VAL A 57 -13.37 -13.15 -21.48
CA VAL A 57 -11.99 -13.20 -21.97
C VAL A 57 -11.37 -11.81 -22.01
N THR A 58 -12.09 -10.80 -22.51
CA THR A 58 -11.62 -9.41 -22.56
C THR A 58 -11.28 -8.83 -21.18
N LYS A 59 -12.10 -9.10 -20.16
CA LYS A 59 -11.84 -8.60 -18.80
C LYS A 59 -10.63 -9.28 -18.17
N LEU A 60 -10.43 -10.58 -18.43
CA LEU A 60 -9.22 -11.30 -18.02
C LEU A 60 -7.97 -10.77 -18.73
N VAL A 61 -8.04 -10.45 -20.02
CA VAL A 61 -6.94 -9.81 -20.77
C VAL A 61 -6.61 -8.43 -20.19
N ASN A 62 -7.62 -7.63 -19.84
CA ASN A 62 -7.40 -6.32 -19.21
C ASN A 62 -6.72 -6.45 -17.84
N LEU A 63 -7.22 -7.36 -16.99
CA LEU A 63 -6.60 -7.66 -15.69
C LEU A 63 -5.14 -8.12 -15.85
N ALA A 64 -4.88 -9.00 -16.81
CA ALA A 64 -3.54 -9.48 -17.12
C ALA A 64 -2.63 -8.35 -17.64
N THR A 65 -3.17 -7.40 -18.40
CA THR A 65 -2.48 -6.20 -18.88
C THR A 65 -2.13 -5.26 -17.72
N ASP A 66 -3.04 -5.06 -16.77
CA ASP A 66 -2.79 -4.24 -15.58
C ASP A 66 -1.74 -4.88 -14.66
N LEU A 67 -1.82 -6.19 -14.44
CA LEU A 67 -0.77 -6.95 -13.74
C LEU A 67 0.58 -6.84 -14.46
N ASN A 68 0.61 -6.85 -15.80
CA ASN A 68 1.86 -6.72 -16.54
C ASN A 68 2.58 -5.39 -16.28
N LYS A 69 1.83 -4.29 -16.06
CA LYS A 69 2.39 -2.97 -15.75
C LYS A 69 3.17 -2.94 -14.44
N VAL A 70 2.90 -3.86 -13.50
CA VAL A 70 3.57 -3.90 -12.19
C VAL A 70 4.84 -4.77 -12.28
N PRO A 71 6.06 -4.23 -12.08
CA PRO A 71 7.30 -5.01 -12.06
C PRO A 71 7.26 -6.18 -11.07
N SER A 72 7.89 -7.32 -11.38
CA SER A 72 7.85 -8.50 -10.49
C SER A 72 8.52 -8.27 -9.13
N ASN A 73 9.49 -7.36 -9.04
CA ASN A 73 10.08 -6.92 -7.77
C ASN A 73 9.16 -5.99 -6.95
N ARG A 74 8.00 -5.60 -7.51
CA ARG A 74 6.94 -4.85 -6.84
C ARG A 74 5.69 -5.66 -6.54
N MET A 75 5.73 -6.97 -6.80
CA MET A 75 4.67 -7.91 -6.47
C MET A 75 5.12 -8.74 -5.27
N THR A 76 4.55 -8.49 -4.10
CA THR A 76 4.86 -9.22 -2.87
C THR A 76 3.81 -10.29 -2.60
N PHE A 77 4.25 -11.53 -2.40
CA PHE A 77 3.45 -12.60 -1.82
C PHE A 77 3.73 -12.67 -0.32
N THR A 78 2.70 -12.74 0.51
CA THR A 78 2.82 -12.77 1.97
C THR A 78 1.68 -13.60 2.56
N THR A 79 1.96 -14.29 3.66
CA THR A 79 0.99 -15.05 4.45
C THR A 79 0.53 -14.19 5.61
N MET A 80 -0.77 -14.11 5.85
CA MET A 80 -1.31 -13.43 7.03
C MET A 80 -0.72 -14.05 8.31
N GLN A 81 -0.29 -13.22 9.25
CA GLN A 81 0.28 -13.69 10.51
C GLN A 81 -0.77 -14.45 11.33
N THR A 82 -0.36 -15.58 11.90
CA THR A 82 -1.24 -16.45 12.69
C THR A 82 -0.64 -16.78 14.05
N ALA A 83 -1.51 -17.16 14.99
CA ALA A 83 -1.17 -17.68 16.31
C ALA A 83 -1.89 -19.02 16.52
N ALA A 84 -1.41 -19.83 17.46
CA ALA A 84 -2.09 -21.07 17.82
C ALA A 84 -3.49 -20.79 18.37
N ASP A 85 -4.47 -21.59 17.97
CA ASP A 85 -5.81 -21.53 18.54
C ASP A 85 -5.77 -22.08 19.98
N PRO A 86 -6.20 -21.31 21.00
CA PRO A 86 -6.16 -21.74 22.40
C PRO A 86 -7.09 -22.92 22.70
N THR A 87 -8.05 -23.20 21.82
CA THR A 87 -9.07 -24.25 21.99
C THR A 87 -8.84 -25.46 21.08
N ASN A 88 -7.95 -25.37 20.09
CA ASN A 88 -7.70 -26.45 19.14
C ASN A 88 -6.27 -26.42 18.59
N ALA A 89 -5.42 -27.34 19.05
CA ALA A 89 -4.02 -27.44 18.63
C ALA A 89 -3.82 -27.70 17.11
N ASN A 90 -4.86 -28.13 16.39
CA ASN A 90 -4.83 -28.34 14.93
C ASN A 90 -5.35 -27.11 14.14
N ARG A 91 -5.51 -25.95 14.79
CA ARG A 91 -5.98 -24.71 14.17
C ARG A 91 -5.07 -23.54 14.51
N VAL A 92 -5.14 -22.55 13.64
CA VAL A 92 -4.51 -21.26 13.84
C VAL A 92 -5.57 -20.16 13.75
N VAL A 93 -5.37 -19.10 14.51
CA VAL A 93 -6.19 -17.88 14.51
C VAL A 93 -5.35 -16.69 14.02
N PRO A 94 -5.95 -15.60 13.53
CA PRO A 94 -5.20 -14.40 13.20
C PRO A 94 -4.40 -13.90 14.42
N ALA A 95 -3.11 -13.65 14.23
CA ALA A 95 -2.29 -13.04 15.27
C ALA A 95 -2.66 -11.55 15.43
N ALA A 96 -2.35 -10.95 16.58
CA ALA A 96 -2.52 -9.51 16.77
C ALA A 96 -1.74 -8.69 15.71
N SER A 97 -0.59 -9.21 15.26
CA SER A 97 0.24 -8.62 14.20
C SER A 97 -0.43 -8.62 12.81
N ALA A 98 -1.41 -9.50 12.54
CA ALA A 98 -2.15 -9.51 11.27
C ALA A 98 -2.86 -8.18 11.00
N ARG A 99 -3.20 -7.43 12.05
CA ARG A 99 -3.82 -6.11 11.94
C ARG A 99 -2.95 -5.11 11.20
N SER A 100 -1.62 -5.22 11.32
CA SER A 100 -0.67 -4.37 10.59
C SER A 100 -0.66 -4.65 9.09
N LEU A 101 -0.82 -5.91 8.68
CA LEU A 101 -0.96 -6.31 7.29
C LEU A 101 -2.23 -5.72 6.66
N PHE A 102 -3.38 -5.88 7.31
CA PHE A 102 -4.64 -5.32 6.79
C PHE A 102 -4.66 -3.79 6.82
N ALA A 103 -4.02 -3.17 7.82
CA ALA A 103 -3.85 -1.72 7.84
C ALA A 103 -2.96 -1.25 6.69
N ALA A 104 -1.87 -1.95 6.37
CA ALA A 104 -1.04 -1.63 5.21
C ALA A 104 -1.83 -1.73 3.91
N ILE A 105 -2.65 -2.78 3.74
CA ILE A 105 -3.54 -2.95 2.58
C ILE A 105 -4.56 -1.81 2.50
N ALA A 106 -5.26 -1.51 3.60
CA ALA A 106 -6.29 -0.48 3.63
C ALA A 106 -5.77 0.94 3.39
N ASN A 107 -4.47 1.18 3.66
CA ASN A 107 -3.81 2.46 3.44
C ASN A 107 -2.94 2.47 2.16
N ASP A 108 -3.13 1.51 1.24
CA ASP A 108 -2.38 1.37 -0.01
C ASP A 108 -0.85 1.39 0.16
N GLN A 109 -0.36 0.77 1.23
CA GLN A 109 1.06 0.76 1.59
C GLN A 109 1.81 -0.42 0.99
N SER A 110 3.02 -0.14 0.51
CA SER A 110 3.85 -1.15 -0.13
C SER A 110 4.44 -2.14 0.88
N LEU A 111 4.26 -3.43 0.60
CA LEU A 111 4.83 -4.54 1.36
C LEU A 111 6.20 -5.02 0.82
N THR A 112 6.81 -4.31 -0.13
CA THR A 112 8.11 -4.70 -0.68
C THR A 112 9.23 -4.31 0.28
N SER A 113 10.10 -5.26 0.62
CA SER A 113 11.17 -5.14 1.63
C SER A 113 12.23 -4.06 1.33
N ASP A 114 12.24 -3.50 0.12
CA ASP A 114 13.12 -2.39 -0.27
C ASP A 114 12.57 -1.01 0.14
N SER A 115 11.37 -0.94 0.72
CA SER A 115 10.80 0.30 1.25
C SER A 115 11.47 0.79 2.53
N GLY A 116 12.29 -0.03 3.20
CA GLY A 116 13.22 0.39 4.27
C GLY A 116 14.33 1.34 3.79
N LYS A 117 14.48 1.53 2.48
CA LYS A 117 15.28 2.62 1.86
C LYS A 117 14.49 3.37 0.80
N LYS A 118 13.19 3.59 0.98
CA LYS A 118 12.61 4.79 0.37
C LYS A 118 12.93 5.95 1.30
N LYS A 119 14.09 6.59 1.06
CA LYS A 119 14.18 8.05 1.20
C LYS A 119 12.83 8.55 0.72
N THR A 120 12.10 9.23 1.59
CA THR A 120 10.97 10.06 1.21
C THR A 120 11.24 10.56 -0.20
N SER A 121 10.51 10.03 -1.19
CA SER A 121 10.47 10.66 -2.49
C SER A 121 9.68 11.93 -2.24
N SER A 122 10.38 12.91 -1.66
CA SER A 122 10.23 14.31 -2.00
C SER A 122 9.98 14.30 -3.49
N ALA A 123 8.73 14.60 -3.85
CA ALA A 123 8.44 15.05 -5.20
C ALA A 123 9.55 16.03 -5.54
N SER A 124 10.29 15.71 -6.61
CA SER A 124 11.41 16.52 -7.08
C SER A 124 10.99 17.99 -7.00
N PRO A 125 11.67 18.82 -6.19
CA PRO A 125 11.39 20.24 -6.23
C PRO A 125 11.72 20.67 -7.66
N SER A 126 10.72 21.18 -8.36
CA SER A 126 10.99 22.13 -9.43
C SER A 126 11.88 23.21 -8.80
N PRO A 127 13.04 23.56 -9.38
CA PRO A 127 13.94 24.51 -8.79
C PRO A 127 13.31 25.89 -8.93
N SER A 128 12.47 26.26 -7.97
CA SER A 128 12.22 27.65 -7.65
C SER A 128 12.82 27.87 -6.28
N ALA A 129 14.12 28.17 -6.27
CA ALA A 129 14.82 28.68 -5.12
C ALA A 129 14.13 29.98 -4.69
N ALA A 130 13.27 29.89 -3.68
CA ALA A 130 12.81 31.03 -2.90
C ALA A 130 13.08 30.67 -1.43
N ALA A 131 13.75 31.59 -0.73
CA ALA A 131 14.15 31.43 0.66
C ALA A 131 13.00 30.86 1.50
N THR A 132 13.20 29.67 2.06
CA THR A 132 12.23 29.06 2.96
C THR A 132 12.34 29.78 4.29
N VAL A 133 11.35 30.62 4.62
CA VAL A 133 11.21 31.15 5.98
C VAL A 133 11.01 29.95 6.91
N PRO A 134 11.77 29.82 8.02
CA PRO A 134 11.61 28.70 8.95
C PRO A 134 10.16 28.63 9.45
N ALA A 135 9.58 27.43 9.51
CA ALA A 135 8.19 27.26 9.96
C ALA A 135 7.96 27.88 11.35
N SER A 136 8.96 27.81 12.24
CA SER A 136 8.91 28.39 13.59
C SER A 136 8.69 29.90 13.62
N GLU A 137 9.02 30.61 12.54
CA GLU A 137 8.83 32.07 12.40
C GLU A 137 7.48 32.42 11.74
N VAL A 138 6.76 31.42 11.21
CA VAL A 138 5.49 31.62 10.52
C VAL A 138 4.32 31.42 11.48
N ALA A 139 3.62 32.51 11.78
CA ALA A 139 2.34 32.48 12.50
C ALA A 139 1.18 32.52 11.50
N VAL A 140 0.24 31.58 11.62
CA VAL A 140 -0.94 31.50 10.76
C VAL A 140 -2.21 31.74 11.56
N GLN A 141 -3.07 32.62 11.07
CA GLN A 141 -4.45 32.75 11.58
C GLN A 141 -5.33 31.76 10.83
N VAL A 142 -5.75 30.70 11.51
CA VAL A 142 -6.55 29.62 10.91
C VAL A 142 -8.03 29.88 11.15
N GLU A 143 -8.79 30.14 10.09
CA GLU A 143 -10.20 30.47 10.14
C GLU A 143 -11.06 29.35 9.56
N ASN A 144 -12.14 29.03 10.28
CA ASN A 144 -13.13 28.07 9.81
C ASN A 144 -14.19 28.77 8.96
N GLY A 145 -14.17 28.52 7.65
CA GLY A 145 -15.23 28.93 6.71
C GLY A 145 -16.23 27.82 6.39
N THR A 146 -16.27 26.74 7.17
CA THR A 146 -17.16 25.59 6.97
C THR A 146 -18.29 25.54 8.01
N THR A 147 -19.25 24.64 7.83
CA THR A 147 -20.25 24.30 8.87
C THR A 147 -19.71 23.33 9.93
N THR A 148 -18.52 22.76 9.73
CA THR A 148 -17.94 21.75 10.62
C THR A 148 -17.29 22.42 11.83
N GLY A 149 -17.85 22.19 13.02
CA GLY A 149 -17.27 22.68 14.28
C GLY A 149 -15.84 22.17 14.50
N GLY A 150 -14.96 23.04 15.03
CA GLY A 150 -13.59 22.68 15.41
C GLY A 150 -12.58 22.53 14.25
N ARG A 151 -12.99 22.80 13.00
CA ARG A 151 -12.12 22.62 11.82
C ARG A 151 -10.84 23.46 11.88
N ALA A 152 -10.94 24.72 12.29
CA ALA A 152 -9.77 25.59 12.47
C ALA A 152 -8.77 25.05 13.50
N SER A 153 -9.27 24.51 14.62
CA SER A 153 -8.43 23.95 15.69
C SER A 153 -7.65 22.73 15.21
N VAL A 154 -8.28 21.84 14.44
CA VAL A 154 -7.61 20.65 13.86
C VAL A 154 -6.44 21.06 12.97
N ILE A 155 -6.62 22.06 12.11
CA ILE A 155 -5.57 22.52 11.20
C ILE A 155 -4.48 23.31 11.92
N ALA A 156 -4.85 24.17 12.88
CA ALA A 156 -3.88 24.89 13.71
C ALA A 156 -2.96 23.93 14.49
N GLN A 157 -3.52 22.86 15.08
CA GLN A 157 -2.73 21.84 15.77
C GLN A 157 -1.81 21.08 14.82
N ALA A 158 -2.24 20.82 13.59
CA ALA A 158 -1.40 20.21 12.57
C ALA A 158 -0.23 21.11 12.18
N LEU A 159 -0.44 22.43 12.08
CA LEU A 159 0.63 23.40 11.84
C LEU A 159 1.61 23.45 13.02
N LEU A 160 1.14 23.52 14.26
CA LEU A 160 1.99 23.49 15.45
C LEU A 160 2.84 22.21 15.51
N THR A 161 2.25 21.04 15.20
CA THR A 161 2.96 19.76 15.12
C THR A 161 4.04 19.77 14.03
N LYS A 162 3.83 20.54 12.94
CA LYS A 162 4.82 20.76 11.87
C LYS A 162 5.85 21.84 12.20
N GLY A 163 5.88 22.32 13.43
CA GLY A 163 6.87 23.28 13.92
C GLY A 163 6.56 24.73 13.58
N PHE A 164 5.31 25.07 13.27
CA PHE A 164 4.89 26.47 13.07
C PHE A 164 4.92 27.25 14.38
N SER A 165 5.00 28.58 14.28
CA SER A 165 5.04 29.47 15.44
C SER A 165 3.90 29.19 16.42
N SER A 166 4.21 29.22 17.72
CA SER A 166 3.22 29.14 18.81
C SER A 166 2.20 30.28 18.78
N ASN A 167 2.45 31.34 18.01
CA ASN A 167 1.53 32.45 17.76
C ASN A 167 0.45 32.11 16.70
N THR A 168 0.39 30.86 16.21
CA THR A 168 -0.69 30.38 15.34
C THR A 168 -2.01 30.42 16.11
N THR A 169 -3.02 31.10 15.55
CA THR A 169 -4.32 31.32 16.21
C THR A 169 -5.46 30.65 15.43
N THR A 170 -6.61 30.52 16.09
CA THR A 170 -7.83 29.96 15.49
C THR A 170 -8.97 30.95 15.55
N GLY A 171 -9.80 30.99 14.51
CA GLY A 171 -11.03 31.79 14.46
C GLY A 171 -12.10 31.17 13.57
N ASN A 172 -13.23 31.86 13.46
CA ASN A 172 -14.25 31.57 12.45
C ASN A 172 -14.20 32.65 11.38
N ALA A 173 -14.32 32.26 10.12
CA ALA A 173 -14.40 33.22 9.03
C ALA A 173 -15.73 33.99 9.10
N PRO A 174 -15.78 35.26 8.65
CA PRO A 174 -17.00 36.08 8.71
C PRO A 174 -18.12 35.56 7.80
N ALA A 175 -17.80 34.74 6.80
CA ALA A 175 -18.74 34.07 5.92
C ALA A 175 -18.26 32.66 5.56
N GLN A 176 -19.19 31.80 5.14
CA GLN A 176 -18.85 30.48 4.64
C GLN A 176 -18.06 30.59 3.33
N SER A 177 -17.03 29.76 3.18
CA SER A 177 -16.24 29.68 1.96
C SER A 177 -16.40 28.33 1.30
N SER A 178 -16.62 28.31 -0.01
CA SER A 178 -16.57 27.07 -0.80
C SER A 178 -15.15 26.61 -1.11
N ARG A 179 -14.17 27.52 -1.02
CA ARG A 179 -12.77 27.26 -1.39
C ARG A 179 -11.82 27.61 -0.26
N THR A 180 -10.88 26.72 0.00
CA THR A 180 -9.80 26.95 0.97
C THR A 180 -8.82 27.97 0.38
N THR A 181 -8.43 29.01 1.11
CA THR A 181 -7.50 30.04 0.62
C THR A 181 -6.52 30.47 1.69
N ILE A 182 -5.30 30.85 1.28
CA ILE A 182 -4.33 31.54 2.13
C ILE A 182 -4.20 32.97 1.63
N THR A 183 -4.64 33.93 2.44
CA THR A 183 -4.40 35.35 2.19
C THR A 183 -3.15 35.79 2.94
N TYR A 184 -2.25 36.53 2.29
CA TYR A 184 -1.01 37.01 2.91
C TYR A 184 -0.77 38.49 2.65
N GLY A 185 -0.13 39.17 3.61
CA GLY A 185 0.20 40.58 3.50
C GLY A 185 1.38 40.88 2.56
N PRO A 186 1.59 42.16 2.20
CA PRO A 186 2.76 42.58 1.42
C PRO A 186 4.07 42.12 2.08
N GLY A 187 4.95 41.51 1.29
CA GLY A 187 6.23 40.98 1.77
C GLY A 187 6.18 39.56 2.35
N GLN A 188 5.00 39.01 2.65
CA GLN A 188 4.86 37.72 3.37
C GLN A 188 4.60 36.51 2.46
N LYS A 189 5.01 36.62 1.19
CA LYS A 189 4.77 35.56 0.20
C LYS A 189 5.50 34.27 0.55
N ALA A 190 6.70 34.36 1.12
CA ALA A 190 7.52 33.19 1.45
C ALA A 190 6.93 32.41 2.64
N GLU A 191 6.37 33.11 3.61
CA GLU A 191 5.67 32.59 4.78
C GLU A 191 4.38 31.88 4.34
N ALA A 192 3.62 32.51 3.44
CA ALA A 192 2.42 31.92 2.84
C ALA A 192 2.75 30.66 2.04
N GLN A 193 3.85 30.65 1.28
CA GLN A 193 4.32 29.47 0.54
C GLN A 193 4.78 28.36 1.47
N THR A 194 5.39 28.71 2.61
CA THR A 194 5.78 27.76 3.66
C THR A 194 4.55 27.09 4.27
N ALA A 195 3.53 27.88 4.64
CA ALA A 195 2.25 27.37 5.14
C ALA A 195 1.52 26.50 4.10
N ALA A 196 1.46 26.95 2.86
CA ALA A 196 0.82 26.21 1.78
C ALA A 196 1.49 24.87 1.50
N SER A 197 2.83 24.87 1.42
CA SER A 197 3.62 23.66 1.21
C SER A 197 3.45 22.67 2.36
N ALA A 198 3.41 23.16 3.61
CA ALA A 198 3.14 22.33 4.77
C ALA A 198 1.75 21.69 4.73
N LEU A 199 0.75 22.36 4.17
CA LEU A 199 -0.63 21.88 4.11
C LEU A 199 -1.00 21.17 2.81
N GLY A 200 -0.10 21.11 1.81
CA GLY A 200 -0.38 20.54 0.49
C GLY A 200 -1.27 21.42 -0.38
N LEU A 201 -1.38 22.72 -0.07
CA LEU A 201 -2.13 23.69 -0.86
C LEU A 201 -1.32 24.13 -2.08
N PRO A 202 -1.88 24.07 -3.31
CA PRO A 202 -1.19 24.59 -4.48
C PRO A 202 -1.10 26.12 -4.44
N ALA A 203 -0.13 26.69 -5.15
CA ALA A 203 0.08 28.15 -5.21
C ALA A 203 -1.16 28.93 -5.70
N SER A 204 -2.09 28.28 -6.41
CA SER A 204 -3.37 28.86 -6.83
C SER A 204 -4.34 29.15 -5.67
N HIS A 205 -4.02 28.74 -4.45
CA HIS A 205 -4.78 29.04 -3.23
C HIS A 205 -4.24 30.26 -2.48
N LEU A 206 -3.10 30.82 -2.92
CA LEU A 206 -2.45 31.95 -2.27
C LEU A 206 -2.88 33.24 -2.95
N THR A 207 -3.38 34.17 -2.16
CA THR A 207 -3.80 35.50 -2.62
C THR A 207 -3.12 36.56 -1.77
N GLN A 208 -2.50 37.56 -2.40
CA GLN A 208 -1.97 38.70 -1.66
C GLN A 208 -3.11 39.63 -1.27
N GLY A 209 -3.22 39.97 0.01
CA GLY A 209 -4.14 40.97 0.55
C GLY A 209 -3.43 42.25 0.94
N SER A 210 -4.20 43.21 1.46
CA SER A 210 -3.70 44.51 1.94
C SER A 210 -3.31 44.51 3.42
N SER A 211 -3.79 43.53 4.19
CA SER A 211 -3.52 43.39 5.63
C SER A 211 -2.25 42.56 5.87
N SER A 212 -1.49 42.90 6.91
CA SER A 212 -0.36 42.09 7.37
C SER A 212 -0.83 40.79 8.02
N GLY A 213 -0.07 39.72 7.85
CA GLY A 213 -0.30 38.39 8.40
C GLY A 213 -0.55 37.34 7.32
N VAL A 214 -0.52 36.07 7.73
CA VAL A 214 -0.91 34.93 6.91
C VAL A 214 -2.22 34.36 7.48
N VAL A 215 -3.31 34.48 6.72
CA VAL A 215 -4.64 34.02 7.10
C VAL A 215 -5.05 32.85 6.22
N LEU A 216 -5.30 31.70 6.84
CA LEU A 216 -5.83 30.51 6.17
C LEU A 216 -7.33 30.41 6.43
N VAL A 217 -8.15 30.55 5.39
CA VAL A 217 -9.60 30.30 5.46
C VAL A 217 -9.87 28.90 4.91
N ILE A 218 -10.46 28.03 5.74
CA ILE A 218 -10.80 26.65 5.35
C ILE A 218 -12.19 26.64 4.69
N GLY A 219 -12.24 26.21 3.43
CA GLY A 219 -13.48 26.11 2.66
C GLY A 219 -14.09 24.70 2.68
N SER A 220 -15.32 24.57 2.16
CA SER A 220 -16.03 23.29 2.08
C SER A 220 -15.38 22.28 1.12
N ASP A 221 -14.44 22.72 0.27
CA ASP A 221 -13.55 21.88 -0.55
C ASP A 221 -12.52 21.07 0.27
N TRP A 222 -12.38 21.35 1.57
CA TRP A 222 -11.51 20.61 2.48
C TRP A 222 -12.26 20.19 3.75
N PRO A 223 -13.17 19.20 3.65
CA PRO A 223 -14.09 18.85 4.73
C PRO A 223 -13.43 18.06 5.89
N SER A 224 -12.30 17.40 5.64
CA SER A 224 -11.64 16.53 6.63
C SER A 224 -10.11 16.45 6.42
N GLY A 225 -9.41 15.80 7.35
CA GLY A 225 -7.94 15.62 7.31
C GLY A 225 -7.14 16.88 7.65
N THR A 226 -5.81 16.78 7.55
CA THR A 226 -4.85 17.86 7.84
C THR A 226 -3.92 18.20 6.67
N ALA A 227 -4.12 17.55 5.51
CA ALA A 227 -3.52 17.89 4.23
C ALA A 227 -4.63 18.13 3.19
N TYR A 228 -4.48 19.20 2.40
CA TYR A 228 -5.41 19.58 1.35
C TYR A 228 -5.31 18.62 0.16
N GLY A 229 -6.45 18.28 -0.45
CA GLY A 229 -6.51 17.36 -1.60
C GLY A 229 -6.43 15.86 -1.25
N SER A 230 -6.24 15.50 0.02
CA SER A 230 -6.50 14.13 0.49
C SER A 230 -8.03 13.93 0.60
N SER A 231 -8.68 13.57 -0.51
CA SER A 231 -10.10 13.23 -0.52
C SER A 231 -10.37 12.01 0.36
N GLY A 232 -11.08 12.22 1.46
CA GLY A 232 -11.91 11.18 2.11
C GLY A 232 -11.22 9.86 2.45
N GLY A 233 -10.10 9.91 3.18
CA GLY A 233 -9.69 8.79 4.03
C GLY A 233 -9.92 9.21 5.47
N SER A 234 -10.71 8.43 6.22
CA SER A 234 -10.68 8.42 7.69
C SER A 234 -9.25 8.70 8.16
N SER A 235 -9.05 9.62 9.13
CA SER A 235 -7.76 9.94 9.76
C SER A 235 -6.78 8.82 9.48
N ALA A 236 -5.85 9.01 8.53
CA ALA A 236 -4.90 7.96 8.22
C ALA A 236 -4.32 7.54 9.57
N ALA A 237 -4.64 6.31 9.99
CA ALA A 237 -3.91 5.72 11.07
C ALA A 237 -2.44 5.95 10.70
N ALA A 238 -1.62 6.34 11.68
CA ALA A 238 -0.19 6.47 11.46
C ALA A 238 0.27 5.32 10.53
N PRO A 239 1.08 5.60 9.49
CA PRO A 239 1.43 4.64 8.47
C PRO A 239 1.63 3.26 9.10
N ALA A 240 0.88 2.25 8.66
CA ALA A 240 1.03 0.93 9.24
C ALA A 240 2.50 0.52 9.11
N ASP A 241 3.05 -0.04 10.18
CA ASP A 241 4.41 -0.52 10.16
C ASP A 241 4.49 -1.67 9.14
N THR A 242 4.96 -1.36 7.93
CA THR A 242 5.04 -2.34 6.84
C THR A 242 6.12 -3.39 7.10
N HIS A 243 7.08 -3.13 7.99
CA HIS A 243 8.01 -4.15 8.47
C HIS A 243 7.30 -5.12 9.40
N ALA A 244 6.48 -4.64 10.34
CA ALA A 244 5.62 -5.49 11.15
C ALA A 244 4.60 -6.27 10.29
N ALA A 245 4.09 -5.66 9.22
CA ALA A 245 3.14 -6.27 8.29
C ALA A 245 3.70 -7.47 7.52
N VAL A 246 5.03 -7.58 7.39
CA VAL A 246 5.69 -8.70 6.69
C VAL A 246 6.58 -9.55 7.60
N ALA A 247 6.66 -9.20 8.89
CA ALA A 247 7.35 -10.00 9.89
C ALA A 247 6.69 -11.38 10.00
N ASP A 248 7.52 -12.43 9.96
CA ASP A 248 7.13 -13.85 10.03
C ASP A 248 6.03 -14.27 9.02
N ALA A 249 5.86 -13.48 7.96
CA ALA A 249 4.79 -13.64 6.98
C ALA A 249 5.23 -14.41 5.73
N HIS A 250 6.44 -14.97 5.73
CA HIS A 250 7.07 -15.58 4.55
C HIS A 250 7.01 -14.68 3.30
N ALA A 251 7.17 -13.37 3.50
CA ALA A 251 7.02 -12.39 2.45
C ALA A 251 8.16 -12.48 1.41
N GLN A 252 7.79 -12.54 0.13
CA GLN A 252 8.74 -12.68 -0.99
C GLN A 252 8.23 -11.92 -2.22
N THR A 253 9.14 -11.25 -2.92
CA THR A 253 8.81 -10.61 -4.20
C THR A 253 8.87 -11.63 -5.35
N ALA A 254 8.03 -11.44 -6.37
CA ALA A 254 7.86 -12.40 -7.46
C ALA A 254 9.11 -12.57 -8.36
N ASP A 255 10.06 -11.64 -8.31
CA ASP A 255 11.34 -11.71 -9.04
C ASP A 255 12.36 -12.68 -8.40
N LYS A 256 12.16 -13.11 -7.15
CA LYS A 256 13.05 -14.09 -6.50
C LYS A 256 12.92 -15.46 -7.17
N ALA A 257 13.87 -15.75 -8.06
CA ALA A 257 13.87 -16.97 -8.88
C ALA A 257 14.67 -18.14 -8.28
N LYS A 258 15.45 -17.91 -7.22
CA LYS A 258 16.38 -18.90 -6.62
C LYS A 258 15.89 -19.49 -5.29
N THR A 259 14.65 -19.21 -4.91
CA THR A 259 14.06 -19.73 -3.68
C THR A 259 13.44 -21.10 -3.93
N CYS A 260 13.77 -22.07 -3.09
CA CYS A 260 13.21 -23.42 -3.12
C CYS A 260 12.42 -23.68 -1.84
N ALA A 261 11.29 -24.38 -1.95
CA ALA A 261 10.58 -24.88 -0.79
C ALA A 261 11.36 -26.05 -0.19
N LYS A 262 11.49 -26.08 1.14
CA LYS A 262 12.07 -27.23 1.83
C LYS A 262 11.10 -28.40 1.75
N VAL A 263 11.56 -29.54 1.27
CA VAL A 263 10.80 -30.79 1.30
C VAL A 263 10.57 -31.18 2.76
N SER A 264 9.37 -31.67 3.08
CA SER A 264 9.04 -32.06 4.44
C SER A 264 9.82 -33.30 4.89
N HIS A 265 10.27 -33.30 6.14
CA HIS A 265 10.88 -34.48 6.77
C HIS A 265 9.86 -35.35 7.52
N TYR A 266 8.59 -34.97 7.50
CA TYR A 266 7.51 -35.69 8.15
C TYR A 266 6.87 -36.71 7.20
N ASN A 267 6.29 -37.76 7.77
CA ASN A 267 5.58 -38.82 7.05
C ASN A 267 4.22 -38.33 6.53
N THR A 268 4.26 -37.45 5.54
CA THR A 268 3.10 -36.75 4.96
C THR A 268 2.55 -37.43 3.71
N VAL A 269 3.14 -38.55 3.28
CA VAL A 269 2.74 -39.30 2.10
C VAL A 269 2.56 -40.77 2.48
N GLN A 270 1.61 -41.44 1.84
CA GLN A 270 1.43 -42.87 1.96
C GLN A 270 1.52 -43.52 0.58
N ILE A 271 2.31 -44.58 0.46
CA ILE A 271 2.32 -45.46 -0.72
C ILE A 271 1.91 -46.84 -0.24
N ASN A 272 0.83 -47.40 -0.82
CA ASN A 272 0.27 -48.70 -0.44
C ASN A 272 0.00 -48.82 1.08
N GLY A 273 -0.49 -47.75 1.71
CA GLY A 273 -0.77 -47.71 3.16
C GLY A 273 0.46 -47.54 4.07
N VAL A 274 1.68 -47.48 3.52
CA VAL A 274 2.90 -47.25 4.31
C VAL A 274 3.18 -45.76 4.40
N PRO A 275 3.14 -45.14 5.59
CA PRO A 275 3.49 -43.74 5.78
C PRO A 275 5.00 -43.53 5.64
N MET A 276 5.38 -42.52 4.86
CA MET A 276 6.78 -42.21 4.58
C MET A 276 6.95 -40.73 4.26
N THR A 277 8.20 -40.25 4.32
CA THR A 277 8.54 -38.89 3.91
C THR A 277 8.35 -38.70 2.40
N PRO A 278 8.10 -37.47 1.92
CA PRO A 278 8.05 -37.16 0.50
C PRO A 278 9.30 -37.62 -0.27
N SER A 279 10.49 -37.52 0.33
CA SER A 279 11.75 -37.97 -0.28
C SER A 279 11.79 -39.49 -0.46
N GLN A 280 11.33 -40.24 0.56
CA GLN A 280 11.21 -41.70 0.48
C GLN A 280 10.14 -42.11 -0.55
N ALA A 281 9.01 -41.41 -0.59
CA ALA A 281 7.96 -41.66 -1.57
C ALA A 281 8.46 -41.43 -3.01
N TYR A 282 9.20 -40.35 -3.25
CA TYR A 282 9.83 -40.08 -4.54
C TYR A 282 10.81 -41.19 -4.94
N ALA A 283 11.68 -41.60 -4.01
CA ALA A 283 12.65 -42.67 -4.24
C ALA A 283 11.99 -44.04 -4.50
N ALA A 284 10.81 -44.29 -3.94
CA ALA A 284 10.03 -45.50 -4.16
C ALA A 284 9.24 -45.48 -5.48
N ALA A 285 9.01 -44.29 -6.07
CA ALA A 285 8.17 -44.08 -7.25
C ALA A 285 8.96 -43.96 -8.57
N ARG A 286 10.19 -44.47 -8.66
CA ARG A 286 11.12 -44.30 -9.82
C ARG A 286 10.54 -44.69 -11.20
N GLY A 287 9.51 -45.52 -11.25
CA GLY A 287 8.83 -45.93 -12.48
C GLY A 287 7.62 -45.08 -12.88
N LYS A 288 7.28 -44.06 -12.09
CA LYS A 288 6.18 -43.13 -12.38
C LYS A 288 6.77 -41.86 -12.99
N LYS A 289 6.20 -41.41 -14.11
CA LYS A 289 6.53 -40.10 -14.66
C LYS A 289 6.16 -39.03 -13.64
N ASP A 290 7.06 -38.07 -13.45
CA ASP A 290 6.76 -36.87 -12.70
C ASP A 290 5.54 -36.18 -13.31
N SER A 291 4.59 -35.81 -12.44
CA SER A 291 3.34 -35.17 -12.85
C SER A 291 3.55 -33.69 -13.15
N ALA A 292 4.53 -33.37 -14.00
CA ALA A 292 4.63 -32.19 -14.87
C ALA A 292 6.01 -32.19 -15.58
N PRO A 293 6.07 -31.87 -16.89
CA PRO A 293 7.29 -31.42 -17.55
C PRO A 293 7.71 -29.99 -17.15
#